data_AF-A0A382W8C8-F1
#
_entry.id   AF-A0A382W8C8-F1
#
_cell.length_a   1.000
_cell.length_b   1.000
_cell.length_c   1.000
_cell.angle_alpha   90.00
_cell.angle_beta   90.00
_cell.angle_gamma   90.00
#
_symmetry.space_group_name_H-M   'P 1'
#
loop_
_entity.id
_entity.type
_entity.pdbx_description
1 polymer ?
#
loop_
_entity_poly.entity_id
_entity_poly.type
_entity_poly.pdbx_seq_one_letter_code
_entity_poly.pdbx_strand_id
1 'polypeptide(L)'
;MNLTRARIILLLLVAGGLPAGLNAKPNVVILFTDDQGTLDANCYGSTDLQTPNIDKLAKTGVRFTQAYAHTVCCPARAALLTGRHPQRSGVNHWTQGDMNGPKGINMALEEVTLAEVLKEAGYRTALYGKWHLGSHRDYGPKKQGFDEFFGIRDGFIDNYNHYFLHGNGFHDLYEGTTPVEANGKYFPEMMTQRCLKFIEESKDSPFFLYAPFNIPHYPEQAPQEFAEPFKDMKDPA
;
A
#
# COMPACT_ATOMS: atom_id res chain seq x y z
N MET A 1 -55.03 63.16 -16.89
CA MET A 1 -55.42 61.73 -16.82
C MET A 1 -54.84 61.03 -18.03
N ASN A 2 -53.99 60.00 -18.01
CA ASN A 2 -53.14 59.36 -17.00
C ASN A 2 -51.98 58.77 -17.81
N LEU A 3 -50.74 59.18 -17.52
CA LEU A 3 -49.53 58.59 -18.08
C LEU A 3 -49.21 57.31 -17.33
N THR A 4 -49.50 56.16 -17.93
CA THR A 4 -49.13 54.84 -17.38
C THR A 4 -47.63 54.61 -17.60
N ARG A 5 -46.87 54.75 -16.51
CA ARG A 5 -45.43 54.45 -16.45
C ARG A 5 -45.22 52.94 -16.57
N ALA A 6 -44.63 52.48 -17.68
CA ALA A 6 -44.11 51.13 -17.79
C ALA A 6 -42.85 51.00 -16.90
N ARG A 7 -42.94 50.22 -15.83
CA ARG A 7 -41.78 49.84 -15.00
C ARG A 7 -41.08 48.66 -15.68
N ILE A 8 -39.89 48.91 -16.22
CA ILE A 8 -38.97 47.85 -16.62
C ILE A 8 -38.40 47.24 -15.33
N ILE A 9 -38.83 46.03 -14.99
CA ILE A 9 -38.21 45.23 -13.93
C ILE A 9 -37.03 44.51 -14.57
N LEU A 10 -35.83 44.99 -14.26
CA LEU A 10 -34.59 44.28 -14.59
C LEU A 10 -34.48 43.07 -13.65
N LEU A 11 -34.85 41.88 -14.14
CA LEU A 11 -34.52 40.63 -13.47
C LEU A 11 -32.99 40.46 -13.52
N LEU A 12 -32.32 40.79 -12.43
CA LEU A 12 -30.99 40.25 -12.14
C LEU A 12 -31.17 38.73 -12.00
N LEU A 13 -30.84 37.99 -13.06
CA LEU A 13 -30.46 36.59 -12.92
C LEU A 13 -29.23 36.57 -12.00
N VAL A 14 -29.47 36.40 -10.71
CA VAL A 14 -28.49 35.78 -9.85
C VAL A 14 -28.33 34.38 -10.42
N ALA A 15 -27.33 34.22 -11.28
CA ALA A 15 -26.77 32.91 -11.56
C ALA A 15 -26.38 32.37 -10.20
N GLY A 16 -27.27 31.58 -9.60
CA GLY A 16 -26.95 30.77 -8.45
C GLY A 16 -25.79 29.90 -8.91
N GLY A 17 -24.59 30.32 -8.57
CA GLY A 17 -23.43 29.48 -8.67
C GLY A 17 -23.83 28.22 -7.93
N LEU A 18 -24.03 27.13 -8.68
CA LEU A 18 -23.88 25.81 -8.11
C LEU A 18 -22.62 25.91 -7.26
N PRO A 19 -22.66 25.56 -5.95
CA PRO A 19 -21.41 25.41 -5.25
C PRO A 19 -20.61 24.48 -6.15
N ALA A 20 -19.48 24.97 -6.66
CA ALA A 20 -18.48 24.09 -7.18
C ALA A 20 -18.17 23.20 -6.00
N GLY A 21 -18.87 22.07 -5.91
CA GLY A 21 -18.42 20.96 -5.11
C GLY A 21 -17.05 20.74 -5.69
N LEU A 22 -16.03 21.24 -4.98
CA LEU A 22 -14.66 20.90 -5.22
C LEU A 22 -14.71 19.40 -5.41
N ASN A 23 -14.50 18.94 -6.65
CA ASN A 23 -14.24 17.55 -6.96
C ASN A 23 -12.90 17.27 -6.28
N ALA A 24 -12.93 17.16 -4.95
CA ALA A 24 -11.78 16.94 -4.13
C ALA A 24 -11.26 15.57 -4.59
N LYS A 25 -10.07 15.59 -5.19
CA LYS A 25 -9.39 14.38 -5.62
C LYS A 25 -9.44 13.39 -4.45
N PRO A 26 -9.97 12.17 -4.64
CA PRO A 26 -10.11 11.23 -3.54
C PRO A 26 -8.74 10.79 -3.07
N ASN A 27 -8.62 10.44 -1.79
CA ASN A 27 -7.44 9.72 -1.32
C ASN A 27 -7.50 8.28 -1.86
N VAL A 28 -6.33 7.74 -2.21
CA VAL A 28 -6.20 6.37 -2.71
C VAL A 28 -5.38 5.58 -1.70
N VAL A 29 -5.95 4.52 -1.12
CA VAL A 29 -5.26 3.62 -0.18
C VAL A 29 -5.31 2.21 -0.73
N ILE A 30 -4.15 1.58 -0.87
CA ILE A 30 -4.02 0.16 -1.22
C ILE A 30 -3.45 -0.56 -0.01
N LEU A 31 -4.27 -1.37 0.64
CA LEU A 31 -3.83 -2.36 1.63
C LEU A 31 -3.55 -3.66 0.86
N PHE A 32 -2.33 -4.19 0.97
CA PHE A 32 -1.92 -5.37 0.22
C PHE A 32 -1.23 -6.37 1.14
N THR A 33 -1.87 -7.50 1.41
CA THR A 33 -1.34 -8.59 2.23
C THR A 33 -0.39 -9.48 1.44
N ASP A 34 0.36 -10.34 2.13
CA ASP A 34 1.40 -11.18 1.53
C ASP A 34 1.19 -12.62 1.96
N ASP A 35 0.94 -13.50 0.98
CA ASP A 35 0.58 -14.91 1.15
C ASP A 35 -0.72 -15.17 1.92
N GLN A 36 -1.65 -14.22 1.94
CA GLN A 36 -3.00 -14.46 2.48
C GLN A 36 -3.77 -15.46 1.61
N GLY A 37 -4.28 -16.53 2.21
CA GLY A 37 -5.13 -17.51 1.55
C GLY A 37 -6.46 -16.90 1.11
N THR A 38 -7.02 -17.46 0.04
CA THR A 38 -8.25 -16.94 -0.59
C THR A 38 -9.45 -16.95 0.35
N LEU A 39 -9.47 -17.86 1.33
CA LEU A 39 -10.58 -18.01 2.27
C LEU A 39 -10.32 -17.35 3.63
N ASP A 40 -9.12 -16.81 3.88
CA ASP A 40 -8.63 -16.38 5.20
C ASP A 40 -9.18 -15.02 5.66
N ALA A 41 -10.39 -14.69 5.23
CA ALA A 41 -11.20 -13.61 5.77
C ALA A 41 -12.66 -14.07 5.83
N ASN A 42 -13.39 -13.66 6.87
CA ASN A 42 -14.77 -14.13 7.06
C ASN A 42 -15.67 -13.76 5.88
N CYS A 43 -15.45 -12.58 5.29
CA CYS A 43 -16.12 -12.16 4.06
C CYS A 43 -15.80 -13.00 2.83
N TYR A 44 -14.81 -13.89 2.85
CA TYR A 44 -14.53 -14.85 1.77
C TYR A 44 -14.80 -16.31 2.16
N GLY A 45 -15.08 -16.59 3.43
CA GLY A 45 -15.56 -17.90 3.88
C GLY A 45 -14.86 -18.45 5.11
N SER A 46 -13.83 -17.78 5.67
CA SER A 46 -13.21 -18.24 6.91
C SER A 46 -14.24 -18.30 8.04
N THR A 47 -14.27 -19.45 8.72
CA THR A 47 -15.14 -19.74 9.86
C THR A 47 -14.39 -19.69 11.19
N ASP A 48 -13.07 -19.59 11.13
CA ASP A 48 -12.13 -19.79 12.21
C ASP A 48 -11.33 -18.53 12.53
N LEU A 49 -10.99 -17.71 11.54
CA LEU A 49 -10.32 -16.42 11.71
C LEU A 49 -11.28 -15.29 12.06
N GLN A 50 -10.73 -14.21 12.60
CA GLN A 50 -11.48 -13.00 12.97
C GLN A 50 -10.95 -11.80 12.19
N THR A 51 -11.70 -11.34 11.19
CA THR A 51 -11.31 -10.22 10.31
C THR A 51 -12.30 -9.04 10.30
N PRO A 52 -12.80 -8.57 11.45
CA PRO A 52 -13.98 -7.69 11.52
C PRO A 52 -13.82 -6.36 10.75
N ASN A 53 -12.60 -5.82 10.66
CA ASN A 53 -12.33 -4.60 9.91
C ASN A 53 -12.35 -4.83 8.38
N ILE A 54 -11.80 -5.96 7.91
CA ILE A 54 -11.86 -6.36 6.49
C ILE A 54 -13.31 -6.65 6.11
N ASP A 55 -14.04 -7.36 6.96
CA ASP A 55 -15.46 -7.67 6.74
C ASP A 55 -16.33 -6.42 6.68
N LYS A 56 -16.04 -5.43 7.53
CA LYS A 56 -16.71 -4.13 7.49
C LYS A 56 -16.48 -3.43 6.16
N LEU A 57 -15.24 -3.39 5.65
CA LEU A 57 -14.93 -2.83 4.34
C LEU A 57 -15.69 -3.55 3.23
N ALA A 58 -15.71 -4.88 3.24
CA ALA A 58 -16.45 -5.67 2.26
C ALA A 58 -17.96 -5.42 2.33
N LYS A 59 -18.53 -5.28 3.53
CA LYS A 59 -19.96 -5.02 3.76
C LYS A 59 -20.40 -3.63 3.32
N THR A 60 -19.52 -2.63 3.45
CA THR A 60 -19.81 -1.24 3.09
C THR A 60 -19.29 -0.84 1.71
N GLY A 61 -18.70 -1.78 0.97
CA GLY A 61 -18.05 -1.53 -0.31
C GLY A 61 -18.41 -2.56 -1.37
N VAL A 62 -17.49 -2.78 -2.29
CA VAL A 62 -17.61 -3.79 -3.36
C VAL A 62 -16.63 -4.92 -3.07
N ARG A 63 -17.13 -6.16 -3.09
CA ARG A 63 -16.32 -7.38 -2.94
C ARG A 63 -16.27 -8.12 -4.27
N PHE A 64 -15.08 -8.45 -4.73
CA PHE A 64 -14.87 -9.24 -5.94
C PHE A 64 -14.76 -10.73 -5.58
N THR A 65 -15.53 -11.59 -6.26
CA THR A 65 -15.42 -13.05 -6.11
C THR A 65 -14.49 -13.69 -7.14
N GLN A 66 -14.00 -12.90 -8.10
CA GLN A 66 -13.05 -13.27 -9.14
C GLN A 66 -12.05 -12.13 -9.30
N ALA A 67 -11.01 -12.12 -8.45
CA ALA A 67 -9.90 -11.19 -8.51
C ALA A 67 -8.60 -12.00 -8.65
N TYR A 68 -7.76 -11.62 -9.61
CA TYR A 68 -6.56 -12.40 -9.98
C TYR A 68 -5.30 -11.55 -9.84
N ALA A 69 -4.24 -12.20 -9.37
CA ALA A 69 -2.90 -11.65 -9.31
C ALA A 69 -1.90 -12.65 -9.92
N HIS A 70 -0.66 -12.22 -10.09
CA HIS A 70 0.43 -13.17 -10.34
C HIS A 70 0.64 -14.06 -9.11
N THR A 71 1.08 -15.30 -9.33
CA THR A 71 1.21 -16.35 -8.28
C THR A 71 2.42 -16.17 -7.37
N VAL A 72 3.20 -15.10 -7.54
CA VAL A 72 4.43 -14.82 -6.78
C VAL A 72 4.42 -13.35 -6.40
N CYS A 73 5.02 -13.01 -5.25
CA CYS A 73 4.99 -11.67 -4.67
C CYS A 73 5.66 -10.59 -5.55
N CYS A 74 6.92 -10.74 -6.00
CA CYS A 74 7.56 -9.70 -6.82
C CYS A 74 6.85 -9.45 -8.18
N PRO A 75 6.41 -10.47 -8.95
CA PRO A 75 5.71 -10.22 -10.21
C PRO A 75 4.29 -9.64 -9.98
N ALA A 76 3.61 -10.00 -8.89
CA ALA A 76 2.31 -9.41 -8.54
C ALA A 76 2.42 -7.93 -8.20
N ARG A 77 3.45 -7.55 -7.42
CA ARG A 77 3.71 -6.14 -7.06
C ARG A 77 4.08 -5.31 -8.28
N ALA A 78 4.89 -5.87 -9.19
CA ALA A 78 5.23 -5.21 -10.45
C ALA A 78 3.98 -4.97 -11.31
N ALA A 79 3.13 -5.99 -11.44
CA ALA A 79 1.89 -5.87 -12.21
C ALA A 79 0.92 -4.85 -11.61
N LEU A 80 0.77 -4.84 -10.27
CA LEU A 80 -0.06 -3.88 -9.56
C LEU A 80 0.41 -2.44 -9.80
N LEU A 81 1.71 -2.19 -9.63
CA LEU A 81 2.24 -0.82 -9.69
C LEU A 81 2.38 -0.29 -11.12
N THR A 82 2.65 -1.15 -12.10
CA THR A 82 2.89 -0.71 -13.50
C THR A 82 1.68 -0.90 -14.41
N GLY A 83 0.69 -1.69 -14.01
CA GLY A 83 -0.43 -2.10 -14.87
C GLY A 83 0.00 -2.98 -16.05
N ARG A 84 1.17 -3.62 -15.98
CA ARG A 84 1.79 -4.38 -17.08
C ARG A 84 2.18 -5.78 -16.63
N HIS A 85 2.35 -6.68 -17.60
CA HIS A 85 2.97 -7.97 -17.31
C HIS A 85 4.38 -7.78 -16.75
N PRO A 86 4.74 -8.46 -15.64
CA PRO A 86 5.98 -8.23 -14.89
C PRO A 86 7.25 -8.53 -15.70
N GLN A 87 7.17 -9.40 -16.70
CA GLN A 87 8.28 -9.66 -17.62
C GLN A 87 8.68 -8.40 -18.41
N ARG A 88 7.72 -7.48 -18.65
CA ARG A 88 8.00 -6.21 -19.33
C ARG A 88 8.72 -5.21 -18.43
N SER A 89 8.57 -5.34 -17.11
CA SER A 89 9.19 -4.45 -16.13
C SER A 89 10.55 -4.95 -15.64
N GLY A 90 11.13 -5.98 -16.27
CA GLY A 90 12.38 -6.60 -15.84
C GLY A 90 12.25 -7.53 -14.63
N VAL A 91 11.03 -7.83 -14.17
CA VAL A 91 10.76 -8.76 -13.05
C VAL A 91 10.42 -10.14 -13.60
N ASN A 92 11.46 -10.81 -14.06
CA ASN A 92 11.44 -12.13 -14.71
C ASN A 92 11.91 -13.28 -13.80
N HIS A 93 12.38 -12.97 -12.59
CA HIS A 93 12.68 -13.92 -11.50
C HIS A 93 12.45 -13.20 -10.14
N TRP A 94 12.56 -13.93 -9.04
CA TRP A 94 12.67 -13.37 -7.69
C TRP A 94 13.71 -12.25 -7.61
N THR A 95 13.28 -11.07 -7.19
CA THR A 95 14.14 -9.91 -6.96
C THR A 95 14.71 -10.01 -5.54
N GLN A 96 15.85 -10.67 -5.39
CA GLN A 96 16.55 -10.83 -4.10
C GLN A 96 17.91 -10.13 -4.12
N GLY A 97 18.31 -9.58 -2.99
CA GLY A 97 19.64 -9.01 -2.76
C GLY A 97 19.71 -8.07 -1.57
N ASP A 98 20.93 -7.73 -1.14
CA ASP A 98 21.20 -6.66 -0.18
C ASP A 98 21.25 -5.31 -0.90
N MET A 99 20.70 -4.24 -0.28
CA MET A 99 20.78 -2.87 -0.79
C MET A 99 22.20 -2.40 -1.10
N ASN A 100 23.19 -2.94 -0.39
CA ASN A 100 24.62 -2.64 -0.54
C ASN A 100 25.39 -3.74 -1.26
N GLY A 101 24.71 -4.79 -1.71
CA GLY A 101 25.29 -5.91 -2.44
C GLY A 101 25.40 -5.67 -3.95
N PRO A 102 25.70 -6.72 -4.73
CA PRO A 102 25.61 -6.69 -6.19
C PRO A 102 24.21 -6.27 -6.65
N LYS A 103 24.10 -5.62 -7.82
CA LYS A 103 22.82 -5.07 -8.30
C LYS A 103 21.68 -6.09 -8.34
N GLY A 104 21.94 -7.34 -8.74
CA GLY A 104 20.89 -8.36 -8.84
C GLY A 104 19.78 -7.97 -9.83
N ILE A 105 18.59 -8.52 -9.63
CA ILE A 105 17.39 -8.25 -10.45
C ILE A 105 16.56 -7.17 -9.75
N ASN A 106 16.22 -6.11 -10.48
CA ASN A 106 15.40 -5.00 -10.00
C ASN A 106 14.36 -4.64 -11.07
N MET A 107 13.24 -4.07 -10.65
CA MET A 107 12.31 -3.46 -11.61
C MET A 107 13.02 -2.32 -12.36
N ALA A 108 12.80 -2.30 -13.67
CA ALA A 108 13.39 -1.32 -14.58
C ALA A 108 12.94 0.11 -14.21
N LEU A 109 13.85 1.07 -14.20
CA LEU A 109 13.56 2.44 -13.75
C LEU A 109 12.73 3.24 -14.76
N GLU A 110 12.69 2.79 -16.02
CA GLU A 110 11.89 3.36 -17.10
C GLU A 110 10.41 2.97 -17.04
N GLU A 111 10.04 2.02 -16.19
CA GLU A 111 8.62 1.72 -15.95
C GLU A 111 7.98 2.86 -15.16
N VAL A 112 6.75 3.19 -15.53
CA VAL A 112 5.97 4.23 -14.87
C VAL A 112 5.01 3.57 -13.91
N THR A 113 5.14 3.90 -12.63
CA THR A 113 4.29 3.37 -11.57
C THR A 113 3.04 4.21 -11.33
N LEU A 114 2.03 3.58 -10.71
CA LEU A 114 0.84 4.25 -10.19
C LEU A 114 1.22 5.42 -9.26
N ALA A 115 2.30 5.30 -8.49
CA ALA A 115 2.81 6.36 -7.64
C ALA A 115 3.27 7.58 -8.45
N GLU A 116 4.02 7.38 -9.54
CA GLU A 116 4.48 8.47 -10.41
C GLU A 116 3.30 9.18 -11.08
N VAL A 117 2.34 8.42 -11.61
CA VAL A 117 1.12 8.98 -12.22
C VAL A 117 0.34 9.83 -11.21
N LEU A 118 0.13 9.32 -9.98
CA LEU A 118 -0.60 10.06 -8.95
C LEU A 118 0.19 11.27 -8.44
N LYS A 119 1.51 11.17 -8.34
CA LYS A 119 2.38 12.28 -7.97
C LYS A 119 2.34 13.41 -9.00
N GLU A 120 2.39 13.10 -10.30
CA GLU A 120 2.18 14.08 -11.37
C GLU A 120 0.80 14.74 -11.28
N ALA A 121 -0.22 14.00 -10.82
CA ALA A 121 -1.55 14.53 -10.54
C ALA A 121 -1.64 15.31 -9.22
N GLY A 122 -0.53 15.57 -8.52
CA GLY A 122 -0.47 16.40 -7.31
C GLY A 122 -0.81 15.67 -6.01
N TYR A 123 -0.72 14.34 -5.98
CA TYR A 123 -0.87 13.55 -4.76
C TYR A 123 0.44 13.52 -3.98
N ARG A 124 0.35 13.53 -2.64
CA ARG A 124 1.42 13.00 -1.78
C ARG A 124 1.47 11.49 -1.94
N THR A 125 2.65 10.88 -1.95
CA THR A 125 2.79 9.44 -2.18
C THR A 125 3.64 8.76 -1.10
N ALA A 126 3.14 7.69 -0.49
CA ALA A 126 3.87 6.94 0.52
C ALA A 126 3.79 5.43 0.30
N LEU A 127 4.90 4.74 0.54
CA LEU A 127 4.96 3.29 0.67
C LEU A 127 5.45 2.93 2.07
N TYR A 128 4.61 2.25 2.85
CA TYR A 128 5.06 1.67 4.12
C TYR A 128 4.83 0.17 4.12
N GLY A 129 5.91 -0.62 4.17
CA GLY A 129 5.84 -2.07 4.07
C GLY A 129 6.86 -2.70 3.12
N LYS A 130 6.48 -3.82 2.50
CA LYS A 130 7.31 -4.62 1.58
C LYS A 130 7.33 -4.07 0.15
N TRP A 131 8.53 -3.71 -0.33
CA TRP A 131 8.76 -3.32 -1.73
C TRP A 131 8.86 -4.54 -2.66
N HIS A 132 9.88 -5.38 -2.47
CA HIS A 132 10.17 -6.59 -3.22
C HIS A 132 10.13 -6.44 -4.76
N LEU A 133 10.73 -5.35 -5.25
CA LEU A 133 10.90 -5.05 -6.68
C LEU A 133 12.33 -4.60 -6.99
N GLY A 134 13.29 -5.09 -6.21
CA GLY A 134 14.71 -4.73 -6.31
C GLY A 134 15.22 -4.00 -5.08
N SER A 135 16.24 -4.57 -4.47
CA SER A 135 16.81 -4.10 -3.22
C SER A 135 17.98 -3.13 -3.37
N HIS A 136 18.65 -3.13 -4.52
CA HIS A 136 19.86 -2.32 -4.70
C HIS A 136 19.58 -0.82 -4.54
N ARG A 137 20.49 -0.09 -3.87
CA ARG A 137 20.37 1.36 -3.58
C ARG A 137 20.07 2.26 -4.77
N ASP A 138 20.51 1.87 -5.97
CA ASP A 138 20.27 2.61 -7.21
C ASP A 138 18.82 2.49 -7.72
N TYR A 139 18.03 1.61 -7.13
CA TYR A 139 16.61 1.36 -7.40
C TYR A 139 15.79 1.64 -6.14
N GLY A 140 14.49 1.38 -6.19
CA GLY A 140 13.61 1.36 -5.01
C GLY A 140 12.50 2.40 -5.03
N PRO A 141 11.66 2.43 -3.98
CA PRO A 141 10.41 3.20 -3.95
C PRO A 141 10.61 4.70 -4.22
N LYS A 142 11.64 5.30 -3.63
CA LYS A 142 11.98 6.73 -3.78
C LYS A 142 12.33 7.15 -5.21
N LYS A 143 12.67 6.19 -6.08
CA LYS A 143 12.98 6.39 -7.50
C LYS A 143 11.83 5.97 -8.42
N GLN A 144 10.71 5.57 -7.84
CA GLN A 144 9.53 5.02 -8.49
C GLN A 144 8.29 5.68 -7.90
N GLY A 145 8.31 7.01 -7.88
CA GLY A 145 7.16 7.84 -7.51
C GLY A 145 6.99 8.18 -6.05
N PHE A 146 7.44 7.34 -5.10
CA PHE A 146 7.11 7.55 -3.69
C PHE A 146 7.89 8.70 -3.01
N ASP A 147 7.17 9.62 -2.37
CA ASP A 147 7.72 10.69 -1.55
C ASP A 147 8.23 10.19 -0.20
N GLU A 148 7.60 9.14 0.34
CA GLU A 148 7.97 8.55 1.63
C GLU A 148 8.09 7.04 1.48
N PHE A 149 9.10 6.47 2.15
CA PHE A 149 9.31 5.03 2.20
C PHE A 149 9.83 4.59 3.56
N PHE A 150 9.12 3.67 4.18
CA PHE A 150 9.63 2.87 5.28
C PHE A 150 9.32 1.39 5.06
N GLY A 151 10.32 0.55 5.23
CA GLY A 151 10.11 -0.89 5.28
C GLY A 151 11.23 -1.67 4.64
N ILE A 152 10.85 -2.81 4.09
CA ILE A 152 11.78 -3.83 3.60
C ILE A 152 11.87 -3.81 2.09
N ARG A 153 13.04 -4.15 1.56
CA ARG A 153 13.28 -4.11 0.12
C ARG A 153 13.29 -5.48 -0.54
N ASP A 154 13.66 -6.51 0.20
CA ASP A 154 13.62 -7.91 -0.22
C ASP A 154 12.24 -8.54 0.09
N GLY A 155 12.18 -9.87 0.03
CA GLY A 155 10.98 -10.67 0.12
C GLY A 155 10.41 -10.82 1.51
N PHE A 156 11.23 -10.92 2.55
CA PHE A 156 10.74 -11.17 3.90
C PHE A 156 11.86 -10.97 4.93
N ILE A 157 11.47 -10.72 6.17
CA ILE A 157 12.37 -10.54 7.30
C ILE A 157 11.78 -11.24 8.51
N ASP A 158 12.61 -11.51 9.52
CA ASP A 158 12.12 -11.63 10.89
C ASP A 158 11.46 -10.31 11.32
N ASN A 159 10.25 -10.36 11.87
CA ASN A 159 9.47 -9.17 12.20
C ASN A 159 10.01 -8.40 13.42
N TYR A 160 10.97 -8.94 14.17
CA TYR A 160 11.53 -8.33 15.38
C TYR A 160 13.00 -7.94 15.27
N ASN A 161 13.83 -8.76 14.63
CA ASN A 161 15.25 -8.43 14.40
C ASN A 161 15.50 -7.84 13.01
N HIS A 162 14.53 -7.94 12.09
CA HIS A 162 14.55 -7.31 10.76
C HIS A 162 15.62 -7.84 9.80
N TYR A 163 16.14 -9.04 10.07
CA TYR A 163 17.03 -9.74 9.15
C TYR A 163 16.25 -10.57 8.15
N PHE A 164 16.68 -10.51 6.90
CA PHE A 164 16.35 -11.48 5.88
C PHE A 164 16.78 -12.88 6.33
N LEU A 165 15.89 -13.86 6.23
CA LEU A 165 16.05 -15.18 6.87
C LEU A 165 16.56 -16.28 5.93
N HIS A 166 17.06 -15.93 4.75
CA HIS A 166 17.63 -16.89 3.80
C HIS A 166 19.11 -16.64 3.52
N GLY A 167 19.85 -17.71 3.18
CA GLY A 167 21.30 -17.65 3.01
C GLY A 167 22.02 -17.22 4.29
N ASN A 168 23.00 -16.32 4.17
CA ASN A 168 23.72 -15.77 5.33
C ASN A 168 22.90 -14.72 6.11
N GLY A 169 21.75 -14.29 5.59
CA GLY A 169 20.95 -13.21 6.13
C GLY A 169 21.62 -11.83 6.07
N PHE A 170 20.81 -10.78 6.16
CA PHE A 170 21.26 -9.38 6.23
C PHE A 170 20.12 -8.53 6.79
N HIS A 171 20.43 -7.38 7.39
CA HIS A 171 19.42 -6.46 7.91
C HIS A 171 18.73 -5.71 6.75
N ASP A 172 17.40 -5.82 6.65
CA ASP A 172 16.58 -5.27 5.56
C ASP A 172 15.43 -4.42 6.11
N LEU A 173 15.77 -3.32 6.79
CA LEU A 173 14.79 -2.32 7.21
C LEU A 173 15.34 -0.90 7.03
N TYR A 174 14.56 -0.06 6.33
CA TYR A 174 15.02 1.26 5.92
C TYR A 174 13.94 2.33 6.05
N GLU A 175 14.40 3.57 6.26
CA GLU A 175 13.67 4.81 5.98
C GLU A 175 14.35 5.45 4.75
N GLY A 176 13.68 5.42 3.60
CA GLY A 176 14.30 5.71 2.30
C GLY A 176 15.43 4.71 1.99
N THR A 177 16.67 5.17 2.10
CA THR A 177 17.88 4.32 1.95
C THR A 177 18.72 4.29 3.21
N THR A 178 18.21 4.81 4.32
CA THR A 178 18.90 4.84 5.61
C THR A 178 18.47 3.63 6.44
N PRO A 179 19.40 2.78 6.90
CA PRO A 179 19.06 1.65 7.78
C PRO A 179 18.36 2.11 9.05
N VAL A 180 17.37 1.34 9.50
CA VAL A 180 16.65 1.58 10.76
C VAL A 180 16.89 0.41 11.70
N GLU A 181 17.73 0.61 12.71
CA GLU A 181 17.98 -0.38 13.76
C GLU A 181 16.86 -0.33 14.81
N ALA A 182 15.96 -1.32 14.79
CA ALA A 182 14.77 -1.34 15.64
C ALA A 182 14.58 -2.67 16.40
N ASN A 183 15.67 -3.37 16.73
CA ASN A 183 15.65 -4.69 17.38
C ASN A 183 14.58 -4.82 18.49
N GLY A 184 13.76 -5.87 18.38
CA GLY A 184 12.65 -6.17 19.29
C GLY A 184 11.36 -5.38 19.02
N LYS A 185 11.32 -4.51 18.00
CA LYS A 185 10.10 -3.81 17.58
C LYS A 185 9.43 -4.57 16.43
N TYR A 186 8.12 -4.79 16.56
CA TYR A 186 7.35 -5.53 15.57
C TYR A 186 7.16 -4.72 14.28
N PHE A 187 7.64 -5.24 13.16
CA PHE A 187 7.63 -4.53 11.87
C PHE A 187 6.22 -4.14 11.38
N PRO A 188 5.20 -5.03 11.36
CA PRO A 188 3.85 -4.68 10.94
C PRO A 188 3.24 -3.51 11.74
N GLU A 189 3.53 -3.43 13.05
CA GLU A 189 3.10 -2.31 13.89
C GLU A 189 3.83 -1.02 13.49
N MET A 190 5.15 -1.07 13.29
CA MET A 190 5.94 0.10 12.87
C MET A 190 5.52 0.68 11.52
N MET A 191 5.13 -0.16 10.55
CA MET A 191 4.59 0.34 9.28
C MET A 191 3.18 0.90 9.45
N THR A 192 2.33 0.27 10.28
CA THR A 192 0.96 0.73 10.54
C THR A 192 0.97 2.12 11.19
N GLN A 193 1.85 2.37 12.15
CA GLN A 193 1.99 3.68 12.78
C GLN A 193 2.40 4.77 11.78
N ARG A 194 3.23 4.44 10.78
CA ARG A 194 3.60 5.38 9.70
C ARG A 194 2.44 5.64 8.74
N CYS A 195 1.67 4.61 8.38
CA CYS A 195 0.44 4.77 7.61
C CYS A 195 -0.52 5.75 8.30
N LEU A 196 -0.78 5.56 9.59
CA LEU A 196 -1.68 6.43 10.37
C LEU A 196 -1.16 7.87 10.44
N LYS A 197 0.14 8.04 10.71
CA LYS A 197 0.79 9.36 10.75
C LYS A 197 0.69 10.08 9.40
N PHE A 198 0.96 9.39 8.30
CA PHE A 198 0.89 9.97 6.96
C PHE A 198 -0.52 10.42 6.59
N ILE A 199 -1.55 9.64 6.95
CA ILE A 199 -2.95 10.00 6.72
C ILE A 199 -3.28 11.29 7.48
N GLU A 200 -2.90 11.40 8.75
CA GLU A 200 -3.16 12.60 9.56
C GLU A 200 -2.43 13.83 9.00
N GLU A 201 -1.16 13.68 8.64
CA GLU A 201 -0.35 14.76 8.05
C GLU A 201 -0.80 15.16 6.64
N SER A 202 -1.57 14.32 5.96
CA SER A 202 -2.04 14.55 4.59
C SER A 202 -3.50 15.00 4.50
N LYS A 203 -4.18 15.25 5.62
CA LYS A 203 -5.63 15.57 5.63
C LYS A 203 -6.06 16.74 4.73
N ASP A 204 -5.16 17.68 4.46
CA ASP A 204 -5.41 18.88 3.66
C ASP A 204 -4.96 18.72 2.19
N SER A 205 -4.52 17.53 1.76
CA SER A 205 -4.03 17.25 0.40
C SER A 205 -4.47 15.85 -0.08
N PRO A 206 -4.72 15.64 -1.38
CA PRO A 206 -4.93 14.28 -1.87
C PRO A 206 -3.68 13.44 -1.68
N PHE A 207 -3.84 12.19 -1.26
CA PHE A 207 -2.71 11.29 -1.04
C PHE A 207 -2.93 9.89 -1.61
N PHE A 208 -1.83 9.26 -1.98
CA PHE A 208 -1.72 7.85 -2.34
C PHE A 208 -0.89 7.14 -1.29
N LEU A 209 -1.51 6.19 -0.59
CA LEU A 209 -0.84 5.33 0.38
C LEU A 209 -0.86 3.89 -0.14
N TYR A 210 0.32 3.34 -0.40
CA TYR A 210 0.50 1.91 -0.61
C TYR A 210 1.03 1.29 0.68
N ALA A 211 0.22 0.43 1.30
CA ALA A 211 0.55 -0.28 2.54
C ALA A 211 0.67 -1.79 2.27
N PRO A 212 1.79 -2.23 1.66
CA PRO A 212 2.09 -3.65 1.46
C PRO A 212 2.56 -4.31 2.76
N PHE A 213 1.63 -4.91 3.50
CA PHE A 213 1.95 -5.77 4.63
C PHE A 213 2.80 -6.96 4.17
N ASN A 214 3.71 -7.41 5.02
CA ASN A 214 4.49 -8.64 4.84
C ASN A 214 3.88 -9.84 5.59
N ILE A 215 2.67 -9.69 6.11
CA ILE A 215 1.92 -10.74 6.82
C ILE A 215 0.72 -11.17 5.97
N PRO A 216 0.28 -12.43 6.05
CA PRO A 216 0.76 -13.51 6.94
C PRO A 216 2.02 -14.28 6.49
N HIS A 217 2.73 -13.86 5.43
CA HIS A 217 3.96 -14.51 4.96
C HIS A 217 4.96 -14.85 6.09
N TYR A 218 5.65 -15.98 5.94
CA TYR A 218 6.71 -16.45 6.84
C TYR A 218 7.73 -15.35 7.18
N PRO A 219 8.21 -15.27 8.44
CA PRO A 219 7.91 -16.15 9.58
C PRO A 219 6.62 -15.78 10.33
N GLU A 220 5.91 -16.80 10.80
CA GLU A 220 4.67 -16.69 11.58
C GLU A 220 4.97 -16.18 13.00
N GLN A 221 4.86 -14.86 13.17
CA GLN A 221 5.28 -14.16 14.39
C GLN A 221 4.19 -13.20 14.88
N ALA A 222 2.98 -13.71 15.08
CA ALA A 222 1.87 -12.91 15.59
C ALA A 222 2.15 -12.43 17.03
N PRO A 223 1.88 -11.15 17.36
CA PRO A 223 1.87 -10.70 18.74
C PRO A 223 0.89 -11.52 19.59
N GLN A 224 1.23 -11.74 20.86
CA GLN A 224 0.46 -12.63 21.75
C GLN A 224 -1.02 -12.27 21.81
N GLU A 225 -1.36 -10.97 21.83
CA GLU A 225 -2.75 -10.51 21.88
C GLU A 225 -3.60 -10.97 20.68
N PHE A 226 -2.98 -11.18 19.51
CA PHE A 226 -3.65 -11.70 18.32
C PHE A 226 -3.61 -13.22 18.22
N ALA A 227 -2.62 -13.87 18.84
CA ALA A 227 -2.51 -15.34 18.85
C ALA A 227 -3.38 -15.99 19.94
N GLU A 228 -3.53 -15.34 21.10
CA GLU A 228 -4.23 -15.88 22.28
C GLU A 228 -5.67 -16.36 21.99
N PRO A 229 -6.50 -15.67 21.17
CA PRO A 229 -7.84 -16.15 20.84
C PRO A 229 -7.88 -17.49 20.10
N PHE A 230 -6.76 -17.90 19.49
CA PHE A 230 -6.65 -19.11 18.67
C PHE A 230 -5.81 -20.22 19.32
N LYS A 231 -5.32 -20.03 20.56
CA LYS A 231 -4.36 -20.96 21.20
C LYS A 231 -4.84 -22.41 21.34
N ASP A 232 -6.15 -22.60 21.46
CA ASP A 232 -6.78 -23.92 21.62
C ASP A 232 -7.29 -24.48 20.27
N MET A 233 -7.13 -23.71 19.19
CA MET A 233 -7.48 -24.11 17.84
C MET A 233 -6.29 -24.81 17.20
N LYS A 234 -6.54 -25.99 16.64
CA LYS A 234 -5.53 -26.72 15.89
C LYS A 234 -5.47 -26.16 14.47
N ASP A 235 -4.30 -25.65 14.07
CA ASP A 235 -4.02 -25.14 12.72
C ASP A 235 -5.11 -24.15 12.24
N PRO A 236 -5.35 -23.02 12.94
CA PRO A 236 -6.22 -21.96 12.41
C PRO A 236 -5.72 -21.56 11.02
N ALA A 237 -6.65 -21.33 10.08
CA ALA A 237 -6.32 -20.99 8.69
C ALA A 237 -5.29 -19.87 8.54
#